data_AF-I2EBI7-F1
#
_entry.id   AF-I2EBI7-F1
#
_cell.length_a   1.000
_cell.length_b   1.000
_cell.length_c   1.000
_cell.angle_alpha   90.00
_cell.angle_beta   90.00
_cell.angle_gamma   90.00
#
_symmetry.space_group_name_H-M   'P 1'
#
loop_
_entity.id
_entity.type
_entity.pdbx_description
1 polymer ?
#
loop_
_entity_poly.entity_id
_entity_poly.type
_entity_poly.pdbx_seq_one_letter_code
_entity_poly.pdbx_strand_id
1 'polypeptide(L)'
;TSTGHLIYKCGGIDKRTIEKFEKEAAEMGKGSFKYAWVLDKLKAERERGITIDIALWKFETSKYYVTIIDAPGHRDFIKNMITGTSQADCAVLIVAAGVGEFEAGISKNGQTREHALLAFTLGVKQLIVGVNKMDSTEPPYSQARFEEIQKEVSTYIKKIGYNPATVAFVPISGWHGDNMLEASDKMGWFKGWKIERKEGNASGTTLLEALDAILPPARPTDKPLRLPLQDVYKIGGIGTVPVGRVETGILKPGMVVTFAPPNLTTEVKSVEMHHESLP
;
A
#
# COMPACT_ATOMS: atom_id res chain seq x y z
N THR A 1 -2.85 5.71 -9.30
CA THR A 1 -1.82 5.81 -10.37
C THR A 1 -0.50 5.18 -9.99
N SER A 2 0.23 5.67 -8.96
CA SER A 2 1.54 5.13 -8.58
C SER A 2 1.50 3.62 -8.28
N THR A 3 0.48 3.17 -7.55
CA THR A 3 0.24 1.76 -7.24
C THR A 3 0.07 0.90 -8.50
N GLY A 4 -0.81 1.29 -9.42
CA GLY A 4 -1.01 0.54 -10.67
C GLY A 4 0.19 0.54 -11.60
N HIS A 5 0.98 1.63 -11.61
CA HIS A 5 2.25 1.66 -12.34
C HIS A 5 3.24 0.66 -11.72
N LEU A 6 3.37 0.64 -10.39
CA LEU A 6 4.24 -0.31 -9.68
C LEU A 6 3.87 -1.76 -10.00
N ILE A 7 2.58 -2.11 -9.93
CA ILE A 7 2.08 -3.46 -10.24
C ILE A 7 2.40 -3.83 -11.70
N TYR A 8 2.15 -2.91 -12.64
CA TYR A 8 2.45 -3.15 -14.05
C TYR A 8 3.94 -3.44 -14.29
N LYS A 9 4.80 -2.57 -13.73
CA LYS A 9 6.25 -2.67 -13.93
C LYS A 9 6.87 -3.86 -13.23
N CYS A 10 6.32 -4.30 -12.10
CA CYS A 10 6.76 -5.50 -11.40
C CYS A 10 6.14 -6.79 -11.98
N GLY A 11 5.49 -6.73 -13.14
CA GLY A 11 4.96 -7.90 -13.84
C GLY A 11 3.69 -8.51 -13.23
N GLY A 12 3.04 -7.83 -12.27
CA GLY A 12 1.81 -8.32 -11.65
C GLY A 12 0.59 -8.29 -12.57
N ILE A 13 0.69 -7.64 -13.74
CA ILE A 13 -0.35 -7.56 -14.77
C ILE A 13 0.27 -7.75 -16.15
N ASP A 14 -0.37 -8.60 -16.96
CA ASP A 14 0.07 -8.83 -18.33
C ASP A 14 -0.21 -7.61 -19.24
N LYS A 15 0.65 -7.45 -20.25
CA LYS A 15 0.61 -6.32 -21.17
C LYS A 15 -0.74 -6.19 -21.91
N ARG A 16 -1.37 -7.31 -22.26
CA ARG A 16 -2.65 -7.33 -22.99
C ARG A 16 -3.80 -6.80 -22.13
N THR A 17 -3.80 -7.11 -20.84
CA THR A 17 -4.77 -6.57 -19.87
C THR A 17 -4.62 -5.06 -19.71
N ILE A 18 -3.39 -4.53 -19.69
CA ILE A 18 -3.14 -3.07 -19.65
C ILE A 18 -3.64 -2.39 -20.92
N GLU A 19 -3.34 -2.93 -22.10
CA GLU A 19 -3.79 -2.38 -23.38
C GLU A 19 -5.32 -2.32 -23.46
N LYS A 20 -6.00 -3.34 -22.92
CA LYS A 20 -7.45 -3.35 -22.78
C LYS A 20 -7.94 -2.20 -21.88
N PHE A 21 -7.36 -2.02 -20.70
CA PHE A 21 -7.75 -0.94 -19.80
C PHE A 21 -7.43 0.45 -20.34
N GLU A 22 -6.34 0.62 -21.08
CA GLU A 22 -5.99 1.87 -21.75
C GLU A 22 -7.04 2.24 -22.81
N LYS A 23 -7.52 1.24 -23.58
CA LYS A 23 -8.60 1.43 -24.53
C LYS A 23 -9.92 1.80 -23.85
N GLU A 24 -10.32 1.06 -22.81
CA GLU A 24 -11.56 1.34 -22.05
C GLU A 24 -11.52 2.74 -21.39
N ALA A 25 -10.38 3.13 -20.81
CA ALA A 25 -10.23 4.45 -20.20
C ALA A 25 -10.28 5.58 -21.24
N ALA A 26 -9.72 5.37 -22.43
CA ALA A 26 -9.79 6.32 -23.54
C ALA A 26 -11.21 6.49 -24.08
N GLU A 27 -11.97 5.38 -24.24
CA GLU A 27 -13.37 5.41 -24.68
C GLU A 27 -14.28 6.18 -23.70
N MET A 28 -13.93 6.20 -22.41
CA MET A 28 -14.63 6.98 -21.39
C MET A 28 -14.10 8.42 -21.21
N GLY A 29 -13.20 8.89 -22.07
CA GLY A 29 -12.62 10.24 -21.99
C GLY A 29 -11.68 10.47 -20.81
N LYS A 30 -11.26 9.39 -20.13
CA LYS A 30 -10.38 9.38 -18.95
C LYS A 30 -9.02 8.74 -19.24
N GLY A 31 -8.46 8.97 -20.43
CA GLY A 31 -7.21 8.35 -20.87
C GLY A 31 -6.00 8.57 -19.93
N SER A 32 -6.00 9.67 -19.15
CA SER A 32 -5.01 9.96 -18.11
C SER A 32 -5.06 9.03 -16.88
N PHE A 33 -6.02 8.10 -16.80
CA PHE A 33 -6.24 7.22 -15.65
C PHE A 33 -5.89 5.74 -15.91
N LYS A 34 -5.15 5.41 -16.96
CA LYS A 34 -4.86 4.00 -17.34
C LYS A 34 -4.30 3.13 -16.19
N TYR A 35 -3.42 3.68 -15.37
CA TYR A 35 -2.87 2.97 -14.21
C TYR A 35 -3.79 3.01 -12.97
N ALA A 36 -4.76 3.92 -12.89
CA ALA A 36 -5.76 3.89 -11.82
C ALA A 36 -6.83 2.82 -12.10
N TRP A 37 -7.18 2.62 -13.36
CA TRP A 37 -8.12 1.59 -13.84
C TRP A 37 -7.71 0.15 -13.52
N VAL A 38 -6.42 -0.07 -13.27
CA VAL A 38 -5.91 -1.33 -12.74
C VAL A 38 -6.54 -1.65 -11.38
N LEU A 39 -6.72 -0.65 -10.52
CA LEU A 39 -7.20 -0.81 -9.14
C LEU A 39 -8.72 -0.70 -9.07
N ASP A 40 -9.30 0.20 -9.88
CA ASP A 40 -10.73 0.49 -9.89
C ASP A 40 -11.51 -0.61 -10.65
N LYS A 41 -12.07 -1.57 -9.93
CA LYS A 41 -12.85 -2.68 -10.48
C LYS A 41 -14.35 -2.38 -10.53
N LEU A 42 -14.86 -1.55 -9.63
CA LEU A 42 -16.28 -1.23 -9.56
C LEU A 42 -16.66 -0.17 -10.60
N LYS A 43 -17.84 -0.32 -11.21
CA LYS A 43 -18.36 0.67 -12.17
C LYS A 43 -18.45 2.08 -11.57
N ALA A 44 -18.85 2.16 -10.29
CA ALA A 44 -18.93 3.41 -9.54
C ALA A 44 -17.55 4.05 -9.28
N GLU A 45 -16.49 3.26 -9.09
CA GLU A 45 -15.11 3.75 -8.96
C GLU A 45 -14.64 4.40 -10.26
N ARG A 46 -14.86 3.70 -11.38
CA ARG A 46 -14.51 4.17 -12.73
C ARG A 46 -15.26 5.43 -13.14
N GLU A 47 -16.55 5.53 -12.82
CA GLU A 47 -17.37 6.70 -13.11
C GLU A 47 -16.96 7.92 -12.28
N ARG A 48 -16.67 7.74 -10.99
CA ARG A 48 -16.32 8.85 -10.09
C ARG A 48 -14.83 9.19 -10.06
N GLY A 49 -13.95 8.30 -10.52
CA GLY A 49 -12.49 8.47 -10.45
C GLY A 49 -11.94 8.45 -9.01
N ILE A 50 -12.64 7.76 -8.10
CA ILE A 50 -12.23 7.57 -6.70
C ILE A 50 -12.29 6.07 -6.37
N THR A 51 -11.31 5.57 -5.62
CA THR A 51 -11.31 4.22 -5.07
C THR A 51 -12.38 4.09 -3.98
N ILE A 52 -13.16 3.01 -4.00
CA ILE A 52 -14.31 2.78 -3.10
C ILE A 52 -14.07 1.52 -2.26
N ASP A 53 -13.61 0.44 -2.87
CA ASP A 53 -13.36 -0.86 -2.24
C ASP A 53 -11.88 -1.23 -2.25
N ILE A 54 -11.48 -2.16 -1.37
CA ILE A 54 -10.09 -2.58 -1.24
C ILE A 54 -9.72 -3.50 -2.42
N ALA A 55 -8.77 -3.07 -3.25
CA ALA A 55 -8.20 -3.91 -4.27
C ALA A 55 -6.92 -4.58 -3.75
N LEU A 56 -6.91 -5.92 -3.71
CA LEU A 56 -5.72 -6.71 -3.38
C LEU A 56 -4.95 -7.05 -4.66
N TRP A 57 -3.71 -6.58 -4.74
CA TRP A 57 -2.80 -6.85 -5.84
C TRP A 57 -1.46 -7.34 -5.31
N LYS A 58 -0.75 -8.12 -6.12
CA LYS A 58 0.51 -8.74 -5.70
C LYS A 58 1.61 -8.45 -6.68
N PHE A 59 2.80 -8.32 -6.15
CA PHE A 59 4.04 -8.33 -6.92
C PHE A 59 5.17 -8.82 -6.03
N GLU A 60 6.25 -9.24 -6.67
CA GLU A 60 7.45 -9.72 -6.00
C GLU A 60 8.53 -8.64 -6.06
N THR A 61 9.23 -8.48 -4.95
CA THR A 61 10.49 -7.74 -4.88
C THR A 61 11.65 -8.72 -4.79
N SER A 62 12.88 -8.22 -4.65
CA SER A 62 14.06 -9.10 -4.52
C SER A 62 14.00 -9.96 -3.26
N LYS A 63 13.26 -9.52 -2.23
CA LYS A 63 13.22 -10.16 -0.90
C LYS A 63 11.83 -10.59 -0.46
N TYR A 64 10.77 -9.98 -0.98
CA TYR A 64 9.42 -10.11 -0.41
C TYR A 64 8.35 -10.38 -1.47
N TYR A 65 7.36 -11.17 -1.06
CA TYR A 65 6.05 -11.20 -1.70
C TYR A 65 5.21 -10.07 -1.11
N VAL A 66 4.91 -9.06 -1.91
CA VAL A 66 4.19 -7.87 -1.45
C VAL A 66 2.74 -7.95 -1.91
N THR A 67 1.81 -7.91 -0.96
CA THR A 67 0.40 -7.65 -1.22
C THR A 67 0.10 -6.18 -0.99
N ILE A 68 -0.34 -5.48 -2.03
CA ILE A 68 -0.81 -4.11 -1.92
C ILE A 68 -2.27 -4.11 -1.52
N ILE A 69 -2.57 -3.27 -0.54
CA ILE A 69 -3.91 -2.90 -0.11
C ILE A 69 -4.11 -1.45 -0.55
N ASP A 70 -4.82 -1.24 -1.65
CA ASP A 70 -5.16 0.13 -2.06
C ASP A 70 -6.33 0.64 -1.21
N ALA A 71 -6.08 1.67 -0.41
CA ALA A 71 -7.05 2.19 0.54
C ALA A 71 -7.73 3.45 -0.02
N PRO A 72 -9.06 3.55 0.08
CA PRO A 72 -9.80 4.70 -0.44
C PRO A 72 -9.48 5.97 0.36
N GLY A 73 -9.21 7.08 -0.34
CA GLY A 73 -8.88 8.34 0.31
C GLY A 73 -10.07 9.19 0.73
N HIS A 74 -11.26 8.93 0.19
CA HIS A 74 -12.44 9.73 0.50
C HIS A 74 -12.93 9.49 1.94
N ARG A 75 -13.33 10.56 2.63
CA ARG A 75 -13.75 10.55 4.05
C ARG A 75 -14.82 9.50 4.37
N ASP A 76 -15.76 9.32 3.44
CA ASP A 76 -16.88 8.36 3.59
C ASP A 76 -16.42 6.90 3.64
N PHE A 77 -15.17 6.60 3.25
CA PHE A 77 -14.62 5.24 3.18
C PHE A 77 -13.49 4.98 4.19
N ILE A 78 -13.36 5.81 5.23
CA ILE A 78 -12.40 5.58 6.33
C ILE A 78 -12.57 4.20 6.97
N LYS A 79 -13.81 3.67 7.03
CA LYS A 79 -14.06 2.31 7.52
C LYS A 79 -13.28 1.24 6.74
N ASN A 80 -13.17 1.39 5.42
CA ASN A 80 -12.45 0.47 4.54
C ASN A 80 -10.93 0.69 4.69
N MET A 81 -10.51 1.94 4.89
CA MET A 81 -9.12 2.23 5.23
C MET A 81 -8.70 1.55 6.55
N ILE A 82 -9.57 1.54 7.58
CA ILE A 82 -9.28 0.90 8.87
C ILE A 82 -9.11 -0.62 8.71
N THR A 83 -10.01 -1.28 7.98
CA THR A 83 -9.93 -2.74 7.78
C THR A 83 -8.74 -3.17 6.93
N GLY A 84 -8.33 -2.35 5.96
CA GLY A 84 -7.13 -2.59 5.17
C GLY A 84 -5.84 -2.31 5.95
N THR A 85 -5.79 -1.18 6.66
CA THR A 85 -4.58 -0.72 7.35
C THR A 85 -4.27 -1.57 8.57
N SER A 86 -5.27 -2.15 9.25
CA SER A 86 -5.04 -3.08 10.37
C SER A 86 -4.22 -4.31 9.98
N GLN A 87 -4.17 -4.63 8.68
CA GLN A 87 -3.46 -5.78 8.14
C GLN A 87 -2.08 -5.45 7.59
N ALA A 88 -1.74 -4.15 7.51
CA ALA A 88 -0.53 -3.71 6.84
C ALA A 88 0.71 -3.86 7.75
N ASP A 89 1.79 -4.40 7.18
CA ASP A 89 3.09 -4.47 7.87
C ASP A 89 3.90 -3.17 7.71
N CYS A 90 3.59 -2.39 6.66
CA CYS A 90 4.14 -1.08 6.35
C CYS A 90 3.10 -0.23 5.62
N ALA A 91 3.14 1.09 5.81
CA ALA A 91 2.34 2.05 5.05
C ALA A 91 3.21 2.80 4.04
N VAL A 92 2.67 3.03 2.84
CA VAL A 92 3.25 3.94 1.84
C VAL A 92 2.38 5.19 1.77
N LEU A 93 2.88 6.30 2.30
CA LEU A 93 2.19 7.58 2.29
C LEU A 93 2.57 8.35 1.03
N ILE A 94 1.62 8.46 0.10
CA ILE A 94 1.79 9.24 -1.13
C ILE A 94 1.41 10.70 -0.86
N VAL A 95 2.35 11.61 -1.12
CA VAL A 95 2.20 13.06 -0.90
C VAL A 95 2.40 13.76 -2.24
N ALA A 96 1.44 14.56 -2.68
CA ALA A 96 1.59 15.31 -3.92
C ALA A 96 2.54 16.50 -3.73
N ALA A 97 3.43 16.74 -4.70
CA ALA A 97 4.41 17.82 -4.67
C ALA A 97 3.96 19.13 -5.32
N GLY A 98 2.85 19.08 -6.07
CA GLY A 98 2.27 20.24 -6.75
C GLY A 98 1.93 21.37 -5.78
N VAL A 99 2.03 22.61 -6.26
CA VAL A 99 1.67 23.81 -5.49
C VAL A 99 0.15 23.80 -5.23
N GLY A 100 -0.26 24.01 -3.98
CA GLY A 100 -1.65 23.96 -3.54
C GLY A 100 -2.14 22.55 -3.20
N GLU A 101 -1.67 21.52 -3.91
CA GLU A 101 -2.04 20.13 -3.63
C GLU A 101 -1.43 19.64 -2.31
N PHE A 102 -0.15 19.94 -2.08
CA PHE A 102 0.55 19.57 -0.85
C PHE A 102 -0.10 20.24 0.38
N GLU A 103 -0.32 21.54 0.29
CA GLU A 103 -0.87 22.37 1.36
C GLU A 103 -2.30 21.93 1.71
N ALA A 104 -3.10 21.57 0.71
CA ALA A 104 -4.43 20.99 0.93
C ALA A 104 -4.35 19.64 1.67
N GLY A 105 -3.42 18.77 1.27
CA GLY A 105 -3.22 17.44 1.85
C GLY A 105 -2.73 17.44 3.31
N ILE A 106 -1.87 18.39 3.68
CA ILE A 106 -1.32 18.53 5.05
C ILE A 106 -2.17 19.43 5.97
N SER A 107 -3.20 20.09 5.41
CA SER A 107 -4.12 20.94 6.17
C SER A 107 -4.81 20.18 7.31
N LYS A 108 -5.46 20.90 8.24
CA LYS A 108 -6.20 20.27 9.36
C LYS A 108 -7.29 19.30 8.90
N ASN A 109 -7.87 19.52 7.71
CA ASN A 109 -8.88 18.67 7.10
C ASN A 109 -8.30 17.77 6.00
N GLY A 110 -6.97 17.76 5.85
CA GLY A 110 -6.28 17.04 4.79
C GLY A 110 -6.15 15.55 5.10
N GLN A 111 -6.29 14.74 4.06
CA GLN A 111 -6.30 13.27 4.17
C GLN A 111 -4.93 12.68 4.50
N THR A 112 -3.84 13.27 3.98
CA THR A 112 -2.46 12.83 4.30
C THR A 112 -2.21 12.82 5.80
N ARG A 113 -2.76 13.83 6.48
CA ARG A 113 -2.68 14.02 7.91
C ARG A 113 -3.39 12.91 8.69
N GLU A 114 -4.63 12.64 8.28
CA GLU A 114 -5.54 11.67 8.88
C GLU A 114 -5.05 10.23 8.66
N HIS A 115 -4.62 9.90 7.44
CA HIS A 115 -4.14 8.56 7.10
C HIS A 115 -2.87 8.16 7.87
N ALA A 116 -1.91 9.08 8.02
CA ALA A 116 -0.70 8.80 8.77
C ALA A 116 -0.99 8.53 10.26
N LEU A 117 -1.94 9.27 10.84
CA LEU A 117 -2.40 9.07 12.21
C LEU A 117 -3.13 7.73 12.37
N LEU A 118 -4.03 7.40 11.44
CA LEU A 118 -4.77 6.14 11.44
C LEU A 118 -3.81 4.94 11.32
N ALA A 119 -2.85 4.99 10.40
CA ALA A 119 -1.84 3.95 10.26
C ALA A 119 -1.04 3.72 11.54
N PHE A 120 -0.61 4.80 12.21
CA PHE A 120 0.12 4.68 13.46
C PHE A 120 -0.73 4.10 14.58
N THR A 121 -1.99 4.55 14.68
CA THR A 121 -2.95 4.09 15.71
C THR A 121 -3.28 2.61 15.54
N LEU A 122 -3.32 2.12 14.30
CA LEU A 122 -3.55 0.72 13.97
C LEU A 122 -2.29 -0.16 14.10
N GLY A 123 -1.17 0.40 14.54
CA GLY A 123 0.05 -0.35 14.85
C GLY A 123 1.02 -0.50 13.67
N VAL A 124 0.77 0.18 12.54
CA VAL A 124 1.70 0.22 11.40
C VAL A 124 2.86 1.13 11.75
N LYS A 125 3.98 0.56 12.20
CA LYS A 125 5.15 1.32 12.67
C LYS A 125 6.16 1.65 11.57
N GLN A 126 6.06 1.00 10.42
CA GLN A 126 6.94 1.22 9.28
C GLN A 126 6.22 2.09 8.25
N LEU A 127 6.88 3.17 7.83
CA LEU A 127 6.32 4.17 6.94
C LEU A 127 7.35 4.51 5.85
N ILE A 128 6.88 4.57 4.61
CA ILE A 128 7.62 5.11 3.47
C ILE A 128 6.83 6.29 2.95
N VAL A 129 7.50 7.40 2.62
CA VAL A 129 6.86 8.59 2.04
C VAL A 129 7.28 8.73 0.59
N GLY A 130 6.31 8.59 -0.32
CA GLY A 130 6.50 8.84 -1.74
C GLY A 130 6.04 10.26 -2.09
N VAL A 131 6.98 11.17 -2.33
CA VAL A 131 6.68 12.54 -2.78
C VAL A 131 6.42 12.48 -4.29
N ASN A 132 5.15 12.41 -4.65
CA ASN A 132 4.66 12.15 -6.00
C ASN A 132 4.39 13.44 -6.78
N LYS A 133 4.24 13.32 -8.10
CA LYS A 133 4.06 14.44 -9.04
C LYS A 133 5.24 15.41 -9.06
N MET A 134 6.47 14.89 -8.89
CA MET A 134 7.68 15.72 -9.01
C MET A 134 7.82 16.39 -10.38
N ASP A 135 7.25 15.79 -11.42
CA ASP A 135 7.13 16.39 -12.76
C ASP A 135 6.32 17.69 -12.80
N SER A 136 5.39 17.87 -11.85
CA SER A 136 4.44 18.98 -11.79
C SER A 136 4.88 20.08 -10.80
N THR A 137 6.10 20.01 -10.25
CA THR A 137 6.63 21.10 -9.43
C THR A 137 7.03 22.29 -10.30
N GLU A 138 7.20 23.47 -9.69
CA GLU A 138 7.67 24.66 -10.40
C GLU A 138 9.02 25.10 -9.79
N PRO A 139 10.15 24.96 -10.51
CA PRO A 139 10.32 24.25 -11.79
C PRO A 139 10.13 22.72 -11.66
N PRO A 140 9.91 21.99 -12.78
CA PRO A 140 9.78 20.52 -12.74
C PRO A 140 10.98 19.84 -12.09
N TYR A 141 10.71 18.82 -11.26
CA TYR A 141 11.70 18.07 -10.48
C TYR A 141 12.54 18.95 -9.53
N SER A 142 11.91 19.93 -8.89
CA SER A 142 12.57 20.89 -7.99
C SER A 142 13.05 20.23 -6.68
N GLN A 143 14.37 20.29 -6.43
CA GLN A 143 14.98 19.87 -5.18
C GLN A 143 14.45 20.66 -3.98
N ALA A 144 14.36 21.99 -4.12
CA ALA A 144 13.94 22.87 -3.03
C ALA A 144 12.51 22.54 -2.56
N ARG A 145 11.61 22.24 -3.51
CA ARG A 145 10.23 21.82 -3.20
C ARG A 145 10.20 20.47 -2.48
N PHE A 146 11.03 19.52 -2.91
CA PHE A 146 11.14 18.22 -2.23
C PHE A 146 11.64 18.37 -0.79
N GLU A 147 12.68 19.18 -0.55
CA GLU A 147 13.25 19.40 0.78
C GLU A 147 12.27 20.12 1.72
N GLU A 148 11.48 21.07 1.19
CA GLU A 148 10.38 21.71 1.91
C GLU A 148 9.34 20.68 2.39
N ILE A 149 8.82 19.87 1.46
CA ILE A 149 7.85 18.81 1.75
C ILE A 149 8.42 17.81 2.74
N GLN A 150 9.67 17.38 2.54
CA GLN A 150 10.35 16.44 3.43
C GLN A 150 10.41 17.00 4.86
N LYS A 151 10.77 18.27 5.03
CA LYS A 151 10.87 18.92 6.35
C LYS A 151 9.51 19.03 7.03
N GLU A 152 8.48 19.45 6.30
CA GLU A 152 7.14 19.59 6.86
C GLU A 152 6.52 18.25 7.23
N VAL A 153 6.57 17.27 6.33
CA VAL A 153 6.06 15.92 6.58
C VAL A 153 6.84 15.25 7.70
N SER A 154 8.17 15.41 7.76
CA SER A 154 8.99 14.90 8.87
C SER A 154 8.57 15.48 10.22
N THR A 155 8.31 16.78 10.29
CA THR A 155 7.81 17.43 11.51
C THR A 155 6.45 16.88 11.90
N TYR A 156 5.60 16.60 10.92
CA TYR A 156 4.26 16.10 11.13
C TYR A 156 4.23 14.65 11.64
N ILE A 157 4.92 13.73 10.95
CA ILE A 157 4.98 12.31 11.34
C ILE A 157 5.66 12.13 12.70
N LYS A 158 6.62 13.02 13.05
CA LYS A 158 7.22 13.07 14.39
C LYS A 158 6.20 13.38 15.48
N LYS A 159 5.25 14.29 15.22
CA LYS A 159 4.16 14.61 16.17
C LYS A 159 3.17 13.46 16.34
N ILE A 160 2.97 12.64 15.29
CA ILE A 160 2.14 11.43 15.38
C ILE A 160 2.83 10.37 16.26
N GLY A 161 4.15 10.23 16.14
CA GLY A 161 4.94 9.27 16.92
C GLY A 161 5.92 8.45 16.08
N TYR A 162 5.97 8.63 14.75
CA TYR A 162 7.02 8.03 13.93
C TYR A 162 8.37 8.69 14.19
N ASN A 163 9.45 7.94 14.02
CA ASN A 163 10.79 8.53 13.96
C ASN A 163 11.12 8.90 12.51
N PRO A 164 11.26 10.19 12.14
CA PRO A 164 11.55 10.56 10.76
C PRO A 164 12.85 9.96 10.22
N ALA A 165 13.83 9.66 11.09
CA ALA A 165 15.08 9.02 10.67
C ALA A 165 14.88 7.58 10.18
N THR A 166 13.79 6.90 10.55
CA THR A 166 13.48 5.54 10.10
C THR A 166 12.61 5.52 8.83
N VAL A 167 12.26 6.68 8.28
CA VAL A 167 11.29 6.83 7.19
C VAL A 167 12.02 7.24 5.92
N ALA A 168 11.88 6.43 4.87
CA ALA A 168 12.43 6.75 3.56
C ALA A 168 11.54 7.78 2.86
N PHE A 169 12.13 8.89 2.40
CA PHE A 169 11.48 9.88 1.56
C PHE A 169 11.96 9.72 0.13
N VAL A 170 11.07 9.35 -0.78
CA VAL A 170 11.40 9.05 -2.17
C VAL A 170 10.68 10.04 -3.09
N PRO A 171 11.39 10.91 -3.84
CA PRO A 171 10.77 11.74 -4.87
C PRO A 171 10.44 10.87 -6.08
N ILE A 172 9.18 10.82 -6.48
CA ILE A 172 8.70 9.95 -7.56
C ILE A 172 7.79 10.71 -8.53
N SER A 173 7.65 10.16 -9.75
CA SER A 173 6.50 10.45 -10.60
C SER A 173 5.78 9.14 -10.91
N GLY A 174 4.63 8.90 -10.28
CA GLY A 174 3.82 7.71 -10.55
C GLY A 174 3.26 7.67 -11.98
N TRP A 175 3.22 8.81 -12.68
CA TRP A 175 2.79 8.86 -14.08
C TRP A 175 3.91 8.47 -15.03
N HIS A 176 5.08 9.09 -14.88
CA HIS A 176 6.23 8.88 -15.77
C HIS A 176 7.12 7.69 -15.37
N GLY A 177 6.98 7.19 -14.14
CA GLY A 177 7.76 6.07 -13.61
C GLY A 177 9.08 6.46 -12.95
N ASP A 178 9.38 7.76 -12.86
CA ASP A 178 10.62 8.27 -12.27
C ASP A 178 10.80 7.82 -10.81
N ASN A 179 11.95 7.22 -10.48
CA ASN A 179 12.31 6.67 -9.16
C ASN A 179 11.36 5.59 -8.61
N MET A 180 10.50 4.99 -9.44
CA MET A 180 9.61 3.90 -9.00
C MET A 180 10.37 2.56 -8.88
N LEU A 181 10.96 2.10 -9.99
CA LEU A 181 11.79 0.88 -10.05
C LEU A 181 13.24 1.19 -10.43
N GLU A 182 13.44 2.22 -11.24
CA GLU A 182 14.75 2.66 -11.74
C GLU A 182 14.95 4.12 -11.35
N ALA A 183 16.22 4.51 -11.16
CA ALA A 183 16.57 5.89 -10.86
C ALA A 183 16.22 6.81 -12.05
N SER A 184 15.73 8.01 -11.74
CA SER A 184 15.41 9.02 -12.75
C SER A 184 16.62 9.86 -13.11
N ASP A 185 16.88 10.02 -14.41
CA ASP A 185 17.90 10.93 -14.93
C ASP A 185 17.56 12.42 -14.69
N LYS A 186 16.29 12.74 -14.43
CA LYS A 186 15.80 14.12 -14.23
C LYS A 186 16.04 14.64 -12.81
N MET A 187 16.38 13.75 -11.89
CA MET A 187 16.60 14.08 -10.47
C MET A 187 18.05 13.79 -10.06
N GLY A 188 19.03 14.25 -10.84
CA GLY A 188 20.46 14.04 -10.54
C GLY A 188 20.95 14.63 -9.21
N TRP A 189 20.17 15.54 -8.62
CA TRP A 189 20.37 16.07 -7.28
C TRP A 189 20.02 15.07 -6.17
N PHE A 190 19.10 14.14 -6.42
CA PHE A 190 18.68 13.15 -5.44
C PHE A 190 19.73 12.03 -5.33
N LYS A 191 20.45 12.00 -4.21
CA LYS A 191 21.51 11.00 -3.94
C LYS A 191 20.99 9.72 -3.27
N GLY A 192 19.68 9.54 -3.26
CA GLY A 192 19.01 8.45 -2.57
C GLY A 192 18.51 8.82 -1.18
N TRP A 193 17.57 8.01 -0.70
CA TRP A 193 17.06 8.03 0.66
C TRP A 193 17.97 7.22 1.58
N LYS A 194 17.95 7.56 2.87
CA LYS A 194 18.67 6.85 3.93
C LYS A 194 17.76 6.72 5.13
N ILE A 195 17.78 5.55 5.77
CA ILE A 195 17.07 5.30 7.02
C ILE A 195 18.04 4.80 8.09
N GLU A 196 17.83 5.26 9.32
CA GLU A 196 18.60 4.90 10.50
C GLU A 196 17.69 4.25 11.54
N ARG A 197 18.01 3.01 11.93
CA ARG A 197 17.24 2.23 12.91
C ARG A 197 18.14 1.20 13.60
N LYS A 198 17.71 0.72 14.77
CA LYS A 198 18.51 -0.16 15.62
C LYS A 198 18.83 -1.51 14.96
N GLU A 199 17.92 -1.97 14.12
CA GLU A 199 17.95 -3.26 13.43
C GLU A 199 18.82 -3.24 12.17
N GLY A 200 19.38 -2.08 11.81
CA GLY A 200 20.26 -1.90 10.65
C GLY A 200 19.80 -0.77 9.73
N ASN A 201 20.75 0.10 9.39
CA ASN A 201 20.54 1.20 8.45
C ASN A 201 20.34 0.66 7.03
N ALA A 202 19.61 1.40 6.21
CA ALA A 202 19.45 1.10 4.80
C ALA A 202 19.47 2.38 3.96
N SER A 203 19.82 2.24 2.69
CA SER A 203 19.81 3.33 1.72
C SER A 203 19.47 2.78 0.34
N GLY A 204 18.90 3.64 -0.49
CA GLY A 204 18.56 3.31 -1.88
C GLY A 204 18.09 4.57 -2.61
N THR A 205 17.66 4.42 -3.85
CA THR A 205 17.22 5.53 -4.70
C THR A 205 15.75 5.43 -5.07
N THR A 206 15.23 4.22 -5.19
CA THR A 206 13.90 3.96 -5.75
C THR A 206 12.88 3.61 -4.68
N LEU A 207 11.59 3.68 -5.05
CA LEU A 207 10.49 3.25 -4.20
C LEU A 207 10.52 1.73 -3.99
N LEU A 208 10.89 0.96 -5.00
CA LEU A 208 11.04 -0.49 -4.90
C LEU A 208 12.13 -0.88 -3.87
N GLU A 209 13.29 -0.24 -3.92
CA GLU A 209 14.35 -0.46 -2.92
C GLU A 209 13.90 -0.08 -1.50
N ALA A 210 13.05 0.96 -1.38
CA ALA A 210 12.50 1.36 -0.07
C ALA A 210 11.57 0.27 0.49
N LEU A 211 10.77 -0.36 -0.38
CA LEU A 211 9.94 -1.51 -0.02
C LEU A 211 10.80 -2.73 0.37
N ASP A 212 11.88 -3.00 -0.36
CA ASP A 212 12.85 -4.06 -0.03
C ASP A 212 13.63 -3.81 1.28
N ALA A 213 13.66 -2.55 1.74
CA ALA A 213 14.27 -2.16 3.01
C ALA A 213 13.29 -2.25 4.20
N ILE A 214 12.03 -2.62 4.00
CA ILE A 214 11.09 -2.89 5.09
C ILE A 214 11.61 -4.08 5.92
N LEU A 215 11.48 -4.00 7.25
CA LEU A 215 11.74 -5.13 8.13
C LEU A 215 10.52 -6.04 8.18
N PRO A 216 10.71 -7.36 8.16
CA PRO A 216 9.62 -8.27 8.47
C PRO A 216 9.11 -7.97 9.88
N PRO A 217 7.78 -7.85 10.08
CA PRO A 217 7.24 -7.70 11.42
C PRO A 217 7.55 -8.95 12.24
N ALA A 218 7.76 -8.78 13.54
CA ALA A 218 7.79 -9.91 14.46
C ALA A 218 6.41 -10.57 14.48
N ARG A 219 6.27 -11.71 13.79
CA ARG A 219 5.03 -12.49 13.76
C ARG A 219 4.85 -13.15 15.14
N PRO A 220 3.73 -12.92 15.84
CA PRO A 220 3.48 -13.51 17.16
C PRO A 220 3.04 -14.98 17.05
N THR A 221 3.94 -15.82 16.55
CA THR A 221 3.73 -17.26 16.30
C THR A 221 3.50 -18.08 17.57
N ASP A 222 4.05 -17.58 18.67
CA ASP A 222 4.08 -18.19 20.00
C ASP A 222 2.84 -17.83 20.83
N LYS A 223 1.96 -16.97 20.30
CA LYS A 223 0.65 -16.65 20.91
C LYS A 223 -0.43 -17.63 20.43
N PRO A 224 -1.54 -17.81 21.17
CA PRO A 224 -2.67 -18.61 20.71
C PRO A 224 -3.26 -18.11 19.39
N LEU A 225 -3.76 -19.02 18.55
CA LEU A 225 -4.36 -18.67 17.26
C LEU A 225 -5.50 -17.65 17.39
N ARG A 226 -5.40 -16.53 16.66
CA ARG A 226 -6.52 -15.61 16.40
C ARG A 226 -6.55 -15.25 14.92
N LEU A 227 -7.68 -15.50 14.30
CA LEU A 227 -7.93 -15.23 12.88
C LEU A 227 -9.30 -14.55 12.75
N PRO A 228 -9.35 -13.21 12.70
CA PRO A 228 -10.57 -12.48 12.42
C PRO A 228 -11.06 -12.78 10.99
N LEU A 229 -12.32 -13.19 10.85
CA LEU A 229 -12.91 -13.47 9.55
C LEU A 229 -13.27 -12.17 8.84
N GLN A 230 -12.87 -12.06 7.58
CA GLN A 230 -13.23 -10.97 6.67
C GLN A 230 -14.46 -11.35 5.88
N ASP A 231 -14.41 -12.51 5.24
CA ASP A 231 -15.47 -13.02 4.37
C ASP A 231 -15.69 -14.53 4.60
N VAL A 232 -16.86 -15.00 4.22
CA VAL A 232 -17.20 -16.44 4.25
C VAL A 232 -17.87 -16.82 2.94
N TYR A 233 -17.24 -17.73 2.21
CA TYR A 233 -17.74 -18.21 0.93
C TYR A 233 -18.27 -19.64 1.04
N LYS A 234 -19.19 -19.99 0.14
CA LYS A 234 -19.65 -21.36 -0.07
C LYS A 234 -19.26 -21.81 -1.47
N ILE A 235 -18.28 -22.70 -1.56
CA ILE A 235 -17.72 -23.17 -2.83
C ILE A 235 -18.23 -24.58 -3.10
N GLY A 236 -18.87 -24.78 -4.26
CA GLY A 236 -19.37 -26.08 -4.68
C GLY A 236 -18.25 -27.12 -4.76
N GLY A 237 -18.43 -28.27 -4.13
CA GLY A 237 -17.42 -29.34 -4.08
C GLY A 237 -16.38 -29.22 -2.95
N ILE A 238 -16.20 -28.04 -2.35
CA ILE A 238 -15.25 -27.82 -1.23
C ILE A 238 -16.01 -27.65 0.09
N GLY A 239 -17.06 -26.82 0.11
CA GLY A 239 -17.82 -26.50 1.31
C GLY A 239 -17.74 -25.03 1.71
N THR A 240 -17.67 -24.76 3.01
CA THR A 240 -17.62 -23.40 3.57
C THR A 240 -16.17 -22.97 3.77
N VAL A 241 -15.79 -21.84 3.19
CA VAL A 241 -14.42 -21.32 3.21
C VAL A 241 -14.41 -19.93 3.83
N PRO A 242 -14.06 -19.81 5.13
CA PRO A 242 -13.82 -18.51 5.74
C PRO A 242 -12.45 -17.97 5.32
N VAL A 243 -12.37 -16.66 5.09
CA VAL A 243 -11.15 -15.95 4.67
C VAL A 243 -10.80 -14.90 5.73
N GLY A 244 -9.52 -14.77 6.04
CA GLY A 244 -9.02 -13.75 6.95
C GLY A 244 -7.52 -13.84 7.14
N ARG A 245 -6.99 -12.90 7.94
CA ARG A 245 -5.56 -12.84 8.28
C ARG A 245 -5.31 -13.47 9.64
N VAL A 246 -4.27 -14.29 9.73
CA VAL A 246 -3.78 -14.81 11.01
C VAL A 246 -3.07 -13.66 11.74
N GLU A 247 -3.67 -13.17 12.83
CA GLU A 247 -3.10 -12.09 13.64
C GLU A 247 -2.12 -12.62 14.69
N THR A 248 -2.39 -13.81 15.23
CA THR A 248 -1.54 -14.48 16.22
C THR A 248 -1.61 -15.99 16.04
N GLY A 249 -0.55 -16.68 16.45
CA GLY A 249 -0.43 -18.13 16.37
C GLY A 249 -0.20 -18.67 14.96
N ILE A 250 -0.43 -19.97 14.79
CA ILE A 250 -0.23 -20.70 13.55
C ILE A 250 -1.51 -21.48 13.26
N LEU A 251 -1.96 -21.46 12.00
CA LEU A 251 -3.05 -22.28 11.50
C LEU A 251 -2.47 -23.37 10.60
N LYS A 252 -2.82 -24.64 10.84
CA LYS A 252 -2.43 -25.79 10.03
C LYS A 252 -3.64 -26.66 9.71
N PRO A 253 -3.63 -27.38 8.57
CA PRO A 253 -4.57 -28.46 8.35
C PRO A 253 -4.58 -29.47 9.52
N GLY A 254 -5.76 -30.01 9.84
CA GLY A 254 -5.98 -30.94 10.96
C GLY A 254 -6.14 -30.29 12.34
N MET A 255 -5.93 -28.97 12.47
CA MET A 255 -6.22 -28.29 13.73
C MET A 255 -7.73 -28.24 14.01
N VAL A 256 -8.11 -28.50 15.25
CA VAL A 256 -9.47 -28.24 15.75
C VAL A 256 -9.54 -26.78 16.20
N VAL A 257 -10.39 -25.99 15.54
CA VAL A 257 -10.55 -24.56 15.79
C VAL A 257 -11.95 -24.25 16.30
N THR A 258 -12.07 -23.17 17.08
CA THR A 258 -13.35 -22.69 17.62
C THR A 258 -13.64 -21.28 17.09
N PHE A 259 -14.83 -21.11 16.53
CA PHE A 259 -15.34 -19.83 16.04
C PHE A 259 -16.10 -19.11 17.15
N ALA A 260 -15.63 -17.91 17.52
CA ALA A 260 -16.32 -17.00 18.42
C ALA A 260 -17.07 -15.90 17.64
N PRO A 261 -18.20 -15.37 18.14
CA PRO A 261 -18.87 -15.73 19.40
C PRO A 261 -19.78 -16.98 19.40
N PRO A 262 -20.12 -17.69 18.30
CA PRO A 262 -21.11 -18.77 18.35
C PRO A 262 -20.61 -20.05 19.02
N ASN A 263 -19.33 -20.13 19.39
CA ASN A 263 -18.68 -21.28 20.03
C ASN A 263 -18.82 -22.59 19.23
N LEU A 264 -18.77 -22.48 17.91
CA LEU A 264 -18.77 -23.64 17.01
C LEU A 264 -17.34 -24.17 16.87
N THR A 265 -17.17 -25.48 16.99
CA THR A 265 -15.85 -26.13 16.87
C THR A 265 -15.83 -27.07 15.69
N THR A 266 -14.76 -27.01 14.89
CA THR A 266 -14.60 -27.86 13.70
C THR A 266 -13.11 -28.09 13.41
N GLU A 267 -12.83 -29.10 12.59
CA GLU A 267 -11.48 -29.39 12.09
C GLU A 267 -11.21 -28.61 10.80
N VAL A 268 -10.01 -28.06 10.67
CA VAL A 268 -9.52 -27.38 9.46
C VAL A 268 -9.09 -28.43 8.43
N LYS A 269 -9.75 -28.48 7.28
CA LYS A 269 -9.44 -29.49 6.24
C LYS A 269 -8.23 -29.12 5.38
N SER A 270 -8.17 -27.87 4.93
CA SER A 270 -7.05 -27.34 4.15
C SER A 270 -6.87 -25.85 4.46
N VAL A 271 -5.69 -25.33 4.16
CA VAL A 271 -5.37 -23.90 4.23
C VAL A 271 -4.78 -23.51 2.89
N GLU A 272 -5.31 -22.44 2.31
CA GLU A 272 -4.83 -21.90 1.04
C GLU A 272 -4.44 -20.44 1.21
N MET A 273 -3.36 -20.04 0.55
CA MET A 273 -3.02 -18.65 0.34
C MET A 273 -2.82 -18.48 -1.15
N HIS A 274 -3.60 -17.57 -1.76
CA HIS A 274 -3.44 -17.23 -3.17
C HIS A 274 -3.68 -18.38 -4.16
N HIS A 275 -4.62 -19.29 -3.85
CA HIS A 275 -4.91 -20.51 -4.62
C HIS A 275 -3.80 -21.56 -4.60
N GLU A 276 -2.82 -21.39 -3.71
CA GLU A 276 -1.80 -22.39 -3.42
C GLU A 276 -2.06 -23.00 -2.03
N SER A 277 -2.00 -24.33 -1.95
CA SER A 277 -2.15 -25.04 -0.68
C SER A 277 -0.93 -24.82 0.20
N LEU A 278 -1.17 -24.50 1.47
CA LEU A 278 -0.14 -24.37 2.49
C LEU A 278 -0.02 -25.67 3.32
N PRO A 279 1.20 -26.07 3.71
CA PRO A 279 1.45 -27.25 4.52
C PRO A 279 1.03 -27.12 6.00
#